data_AF-A0A2X4X8T7-F1
#
_entry.id   AF-A0A2X4X8T7-F1
#
_cell.length_a   1.000
_cell.length_b   1.000
_cell.length_c   1.000
_cell.angle_alpha   90.00
_cell.angle_beta   90.00
_cell.angle_gamma   90.00
#
_symmetry.space_group_name_H-M   'P 1'
#
loop_
_entity.id
_entity.type
_entity.pdbx_description
1 polymer ?
#
loop_
_entity_poly.entity_id
_entity_poly.type
_entity_poly.pdbx_seq_one_letter_code
_entity_poly.pdbx_strand_id
1 'polypeptide(L)'
;MYRPPVELETVTVALQQLLARHGCELEVRYYAGKRWQSAEQIEQADLLLADNLIGESPEATLESWLRQDTLWRGILPDSRWQHQQQTLQRIQQFPAQQPRFEQLKTYYQQLMAAAIITPLFHYQYQISAPPRIHGVTLTAYGWFDFCQAWLPPPVENQPQPPQ
;
A
#
# COMPACT_ATOMS: atom_id res chain seq x y z
N MET A 1 10.33 -6.25 -17.08
CA MET A 1 10.95 -5.19 -16.25
C MET A 1 9.81 -4.50 -15.52
N TYR A 2 9.74 -4.63 -14.19
CA TYR A 2 8.73 -3.93 -13.39
C TYR A 2 9.09 -2.44 -13.36
N ARG A 3 8.17 -1.56 -13.75
CA ARG A 3 8.30 -0.12 -13.52
C ARG A 3 7.55 0.23 -12.24
N PRO A 4 8.17 0.97 -11.29
CA PRO A 4 7.44 1.49 -10.16
C PRO A 4 6.28 2.38 -10.66
N PRO A 5 5.18 2.48 -9.89
CA PRO A 5 4.13 3.46 -10.15
C PRO A 5 4.72 4.87 -10.30
N VAL A 6 4.20 5.66 -11.25
CA VAL A 6 4.68 7.03 -11.56
C VAL A 6 4.62 7.94 -10.33
N GLU A 7 3.71 7.65 -9.41
CA GLU A 7 3.55 8.32 -8.12
C GLU A 7 4.82 8.19 -7.26
N LEU A 8 5.43 7.00 -7.21
CA LEU A 8 6.65 6.77 -6.43
C LEU A 8 7.84 7.52 -7.03
N GLU A 9 7.95 7.60 -8.36
CA GLU A 9 8.99 8.40 -9.02
C GLU A 9 8.83 9.89 -8.70
N THR A 10 7.59 10.40 -8.80
CA THR A 10 7.28 11.80 -8.50
C THR A 10 7.63 12.18 -7.06
N VAL A 11 7.25 11.33 -6.10
CA VAL A 11 7.55 11.50 -4.68
C VAL A 11 9.04 11.49 -4.43
N THR A 12 9.76 10.56 -5.06
CA THR A 12 11.21 10.45 -4.91
C THR A 12 11.92 11.71 -5.37
N VAL A 13 11.56 12.25 -6.54
CA VAL A 13 12.13 13.51 -7.07
C VAL A 13 11.83 14.68 -6.14
N ALA A 14 10.58 14.78 -5.65
CA ALA A 14 10.20 15.83 -4.72
C ALA A 14 10.99 15.76 -3.40
N LEU A 15 11.20 14.54 -2.87
CA LEU A 15 11.96 14.31 -1.64
C LEU A 15 13.44 14.66 -1.83
N GLN A 16 14.05 14.28 -2.96
CA GLN A 16 15.42 14.66 -3.30
C GLN A 16 15.59 16.19 -3.32
N GLN A 17 14.69 16.91 -3.99
CA GLN A 17 14.74 18.37 -4.04
C GLN A 17 14.54 19.02 -2.67
N LEU A 18 13.64 18.48 -1.85
CA LEU A 18 13.39 18.98 -0.51
C LEU A 18 14.62 18.79 0.37
N LEU A 19 15.18 17.58 0.42
CA LEU A 19 16.37 17.27 1.22
C LEU A 19 17.59 18.08 0.76
N ALA A 20 17.77 18.27 -0.55
CA ALA A 20 18.86 19.09 -1.08
C ALA A 20 18.79 20.55 -0.61
N ARG A 21 17.59 21.13 -0.45
CA ARG A 21 17.41 22.49 0.12
C ARG A 21 17.85 22.57 1.59
N HIS A 22 17.88 21.44 2.28
CA HIS A 22 18.37 21.32 3.66
C HIS A 22 19.81 20.81 3.73
N GLY A 23 20.52 20.71 2.59
CA GLY A 23 21.91 20.25 2.54
C GLY A 23 22.07 18.74 2.66
N CYS A 24 20.99 17.96 2.50
CA CYS A 24 21.02 16.51 2.51
C CYS A 24 20.99 15.95 1.08
N GLU A 25 21.88 15.02 0.78
CA GLU A 25 21.84 14.23 -0.46
C GLU A 25 20.99 12.97 -0.23
N LEU A 26 20.10 12.66 -1.19
CA LEU A 26 19.29 11.45 -1.16
C LEU A 26 19.66 10.54 -2.32
N GLU A 27 20.36 9.44 -2.01
CA GLU A 27 20.61 8.33 -2.92
C GLU A 27 19.38 7.42 -2.99
N VAL A 28 18.91 7.12 -4.20
CA VAL A 28 17.70 6.30 -4.42
C VAL A 28 18.11 4.94 -4.95
N ARG A 29 17.74 3.89 -4.21
CA ARG A 29 17.98 2.49 -4.61
C ARG A 29 16.66 1.78 -4.84
N TYR A 30 16.43 1.36 -6.08
CA TYR A 30 15.26 0.55 -6.43
C TYR A 30 15.56 -0.93 -6.24
N TYR A 31 14.69 -1.62 -5.51
CA TYR A 31 14.72 -3.06 -5.41
C TYR A 31 13.68 -3.67 -6.34
N ALA A 32 14.12 -4.59 -7.21
CA ALA A 32 13.26 -5.20 -8.23
C ALA A 32 12.21 -6.18 -7.67
N GLY A 33 12.35 -6.58 -6.40
CA GLY A 33 11.41 -7.45 -5.72
C GLY A 33 10.13 -6.69 -5.33
N LYS A 34 8.98 -7.36 -5.45
CA LYS A 34 7.68 -6.81 -4.97
C LYS A 34 7.60 -6.70 -3.44
N ARG A 35 8.52 -7.34 -2.72
CA ARG A 35 8.59 -7.36 -1.26
C ARG A 35 10.06 -7.39 -0.83
N TRP A 36 10.31 -6.81 0.35
CA TRP A 36 11.57 -6.95 1.07
C TRP A 36 11.79 -8.43 1.44
N GLN A 37 13.00 -8.93 1.24
CA GLN A 37 13.28 -10.36 1.40
C GLN A 37 13.87 -10.69 2.77
N SER A 38 14.53 -9.71 3.42
CA SER A 38 15.19 -9.94 4.70
C SER A 38 15.40 -8.63 5.47
N ALA A 39 15.71 -8.74 6.76
CA ALA A 39 16.01 -7.59 7.61
C ALA A 39 17.34 -6.93 7.21
N GLU A 40 18.33 -7.73 6.79
CA GLU A 40 19.66 -7.26 6.38
C GLU A 40 19.59 -6.38 5.12
N GLN A 41 18.62 -6.61 4.25
CA GLN A 41 18.36 -5.74 3.10
C GLN A 41 17.84 -4.36 3.55
N ILE A 42 17.04 -4.35 4.62
CA ILE A 42 16.38 -3.15 5.12
C ILE A 42 17.34 -2.29 5.94
N GLU A 43 18.21 -2.92 6.73
CA GLU A 43 19.25 -2.25 7.50
C GLU A 43 20.24 -1.44 6.65
N GLN A 44 20.29 -1.68 5.33
CA GLN A 44 21.14 -0.94 4.39
C GLN A 44 20.55 0.40 3.93
N ALA A 45 19.33 0.75 4.37
CA ALA A 45 18.64 1.96 3.96
C ALA A 45 18.24 2.81 5.18
N ASP A 46 18.47 4.12 5.09
CA ASP A 46 18.03 5.07 6.11
C ASP A 46 16.54 5.39 6.01
N LEU A 47 16.00 5.34 4.79
CA LEU A 47 14.60 5.63 4.48
C LEU A 47 14.03 4.54 3.58
N LEU A 48 12.83 4.10 3.91
CA LEU A 48 12.07 3.15 3.10
C LEU A 48 10.84 3.85 2.55
N LEU A 49 10.75 3.91 1.23
CA LEU A 49 9.54 4.34 0.54
C LEU A 49 8.77 3.09 0.10
N ALA A 50 7.57 2.91 0.66
CA ALA A 50 6.71 1.77 0.39
C ALA A 50 5.25 2.20 0.28
N ASP A 51 4.49 1.48 -0.53
CA ASP A 51 3.04 1.54 -0.57
C ASP A 51 2.42 0.31 0.08
N ASN A 52 1.29 0.49 0.76
CA ASN A 52 0.51 -0.59 1.33
C ASN A 52 -0.92 -0.54 0.82
N LEU A 53 -1.37 -1.64 0.24
CA LEU A 53 -2.76 -1.81 -0.15
C LEU A 53 -3.61 -2.09 1.09
N ILE A 54 -4.60 -1.25 1.34
CA ILE A 54 -5.58 -1.43 2.41
C ILE A 54 -6.85 -2.03 1.79
N GLY A 55 -7.15 -3.29 2.13
CA GLY A 55 -8.31 -4.02 1.61
C GLY A 55 -9.62 -3.72 2.35
N GLU A 56 -10.61 -4.60 2.21
CA GLU A 56 -11.99 -4.41 2.75
C GLU A 56 -12.07 -4.28 4.27
N SER A 57 -11.09 -4.81 4.98
CA SER A 57 -10.96 -4.65 6.43
C SER A 57 -9.70 -3.82 6.74
N PRO A 58 -9.80 -2.48 6.80
CA PRO A 58 -8.66 -1.63 7.10
C PRO A 58 -8.01 -1.94 8.45
N GLU A 59 -8.82 -2.18 9.48
CA GLU A 59 -8.35 -2.52 10.83
C GLU A 59 -7.51 -3.81 10.81
N ALA A 60 -8.02 -4.88 10.20
CA ALA A 60 -7.30 -6.15 10.14
C ALA A 60 -6.06 -6.06 9.23
N THR A 61 -6.15 -5.34 8.11
CA THR A 61 -5.03 -5.16 7.19
C THR A 61 -3.88 -4.40 7.85
N LEU A 62 -4.19 -3.31 8.53
CA LEU A 62 -3.21 -2.48 9.23
C LEU A 62 -2.61 -3.19 10.45
N GLU A 63 -3.40 -3.99 11.18
CA GLU A 63 -2.88 -4.78 12.29
C GLU A 63 -1.96 -5.91 11.80
N SER A 64 -2.39 -6.65 10.78
CA SER A 64 -1.62 -7.72 10.15
C SER A 64 -0.31 -7.20 9.59
N TRP A 65 -0.32 -6.02 8.96
CA TRP A 65 0.89 -5.38 8.46
C TRP A 65 1.93 -5.15 9.57
N LEU A 66 1.53 -4.55 10.70
CA LEU A 66 2.42 -4.35 11.86
C LEU A 66 2.90 -5.67 12.46
N ARG A 67 2.06 -6.71 12.44
CA ARG A 67 2.36 -7.98 13.11
C ARG A 67 3.26 -8.90 12.29
N GLN A 68 3.04 -8.96 10.98
CA GLN A 68 3.52 -10.05 10.12
C GLN A 68 4.55 -9.61 9.09
N ASP A 69 4.58 -8.32 8.72
CA ASP A 69 5.52 -7.88 7.69
C ASP A 69 6.96 -7.93 8.21
N THR A 70 7.85 -8.53 7.40
CA THR A 70 9.27 -8.68 7.74
C THR A 70 9.96 -7.33 7.85
N LEU A 71 9.40 -6.28 7.23
CA LEU A 71 9.99 -4.94 7.32
C LEU A 71 10.12 -4.42 8.74
N TRP A 72 9.21 -4.79 9.64
CA TRP A 72 9.26 -4.33 11.02
C TRP A 72 10.44 -4.86 11.81
N ARG A 73 10.99 -6.01 11.42
CA ARG A 73 12.21 -6.54 12.02
C ARG A 73 13.48 -5.82 11.56
N GLY A 74 13.46 -5.24 10.36
CA GLY A 74 14.56 -4.41 9.87
C GLY A 74 14.45 -2.94 10.33
N ILE A 75 13.24 -2.43 10.54
CA ILE A 75 13.01 -1.03 10.97
C ILE A 75 13.16 -0.86 12.48
N LEU A 76 12.61 -1.79 13.26
CA LEU A 76 12.55 -1.66 14.72
C LEU A 76 13.66 -2.50 15.37
N PRO A 77 14.40 -1.94 16.35
CA PRO A 77 15.22 -2.75 17.23
C PRO A 77 14.40 -3.84 17.92
N ASP A 78 15.02 -4.98 18.24
CA ASP A 78 14.35 -6.15 18.83
C ASP A 78 13.43 -5.83 20.01
N SER A 79 13.87 -4.95 20.92
CA SER A 79 13.07 -4.54 22.08
C SER A 79 11.79 -3.79 21.69
N ARG A 80 11.86 -2.92 20.68
CA ARG A 80 10.70 -2.20 20.15
C ARG A 80 9.78 -3.12 19.36
N TRP A 81 10.34 -4.05 18.60
CA TRP A 81 9.56 -5.06 17.89
C TRP A 81 8.78 -5.95 18.87
N GLN A 82 9.43 -6.46 19.93
CA GLN A 82 8.75 -7.22 20.98
C GLN A 82 7.64 -6.41 21.66
N HIS A 83 7.91 -5.13 21.95
CA HIS A 83 6.91 -4.23 22.52
C HIS A 83 5.70 -4.05 21.57
N GLN A 84 5.95 -3.90 20.27
CA GLN A 84 4.89 -3.86 19.25
C GLN A 84 4.03 -5.12 19.30
N GLN A 85 4.64 -6.31 19.28
CA GLN A 85 3.89 -7.57 19.32
C GLN A 85 3.02 -7.70 20.57
N GLN A 86 3.53 -7.30 21.73
CA GLN A 86 2.78 -7.30 22.99
C GLN A 86 1.64 -6.27 22.97
N THR A 87 1.87 -5.08 22.42
CA THR A 87 0.84 -4.05 22.29
C THR A 87 -0.27 -4.52 21.37
N LEU A 88 0.05 -5.06 20.20
CA LEU A 88 -0.96 -5.62 19.29
C LEU A 88 -1.72 -6.80 19.93
N GLN A 89 -1.03 -7.67 20.67
CA GLN A 89 -1.68 -8.76 21.41
C GLN A 89 -2.68 -8.24 22.45
N ARG A 90 -2.33 -7.18 23.20
CA ARG A 90 -3.23 -6.51 24.15
C ARG A 90 -4.44 -5.90 23.46
N ILE A 91 -4.24 -5.23 22.32
CA ILE A 91 -5.33 -4.67 21.52
C ILE A 91 -6.30 -5.79 21.11
N GLN A 92 -5.81 -6.95 20.71
CA GLN A 92 -6.68 -8.06 20.32
C GLN A 92 -7.47 -8.70 21.47
N GLN A 93 -7.16 -8.38 22.74
CA GLN A 93 -7.95 -8.87 23.90
C GLN A 93 -9.26 -8.10 24.10
N PHE A 94 -9.44 -6.94 23.48
CA PHE A 94 -10.72 -6.23 23.59
C PHE A 94 -11.82 -7.00 22.83
N PRO A 95 -12.96 -7.33 23.48
CA PRO A 95 -13.99 -8.16 22.86
C PRO A 95 -14.82 -7.42 21.80
N ALA A 96 -14.99 -6.11 21.96
CA ALA A 96 -15.73 -5.27 21.03
C ALA A 96 -14.80 -4.65 19.98
N GLN A 97 -15.33 -4.42 18.78
CA GLN A 97 -14.56 -3.84 17.68
C GLN A 97 -14.14 -2.39 17.96
N GLN A 98 -15.05 -1.53 18.45
CA GLN A 98 -14.75 -0.11 18.60
C GLN A 98 -13.52 0.17 19.50
N PRO A 99 -13.37 -0.46 20.68
CA PRO A 99 -12.17 -0.30 21.48
C PRO A 99 -10.90 -0.80 20.79
N ARG A 100 -10.96 -1.90 20.03
CA ARG A 100 -9.80 -2.40 19.26
C ARG A 100 -9.34 -1.37 18.23
N PHE A 101 -10.28 -0.84 17.46
CA PHE A 101 -10.00 0.16 16.44
C PHE A 101 -9.37 1.42 17.04
N GLU A 102 -9.94 1.97 18.11
CA GLU A 102 -9.40 3.18 18.75
C GLU A 102 -7.99 2.97 19.32
N GLN A 103 -7.72 1.80 19.91
CA GLN A 103 -6.39 1.50 20.42
C GLN A 103 -5.37 1.28 19.30
N LEU A 104 -5.76 0.60 18.21
CA LEU A 104 -4.92 0.44 17.03
C LEU A 104 -4.59 1.80 16.40
N LYS A 105 -5.60 2.66 16.23
CA LYS A 105 -5.43 4.04 15.74
C LYS A 105 -4.48 4.85 16.62
N THR A 106 -4.65 4.76 17.95
CA THR A 106 -3.75 5.43 18.91
C THR A 106 -2.32 4.93 18.74
N TYR A 107 -2.12 3.63 18.54
CA TYR A 107 -0.79 3.08 18.31
C TYR A 107 -0.14 3.59 17.02
N TYR A 108 -0.90 3.64 15.91
CA TYR A 108 -0.43 4.27 14.67
C TYR A 108 -0.05 5.73 14.87
N GLN A 109 -0.83 6.50 15.63
CA GLN A 109 -0.50 7.89 15.94
C GLN A 109 0.82 8.01 16.71
N GLN A 110 1.14 7.07 17.60
CA GLN A 110 2.44 7.03 18.29
C GLN A 110 3.59 6.73 17.32
N LEU A 111 3.41 5.79 16.39
CA LEU A 111 4.41 5.50 15.35
C LEU A 111 4.67 6.73 14.45
N MET A 112 3.61 7.46 14.10
CA MET A 112 3.71 8.70 13.32
C MET A 112 4.39 9.83 14.11
N ALA A 113 4.03 10.01 15.38
CA ALA A 113 4.64 11.02 16.24
C ALA A 113 6.14 10.76 16.47
N ALA A 114 6.55 9.49 16.48
CA ALA A 114 7.94 9.06 16.57
C ALA A 114 8.68 9.09 15.22
N ALA A 115 8.05 9.55 14.14
CA ALA A 115 8.56 9.54 12.77
C ALA A 115 9.03 8.15 12.28
N ILE A 116 8.49 7.06 12.85
CA ILE A 116 8.75 5.69 12.39
C ILE A 116 7.97 5.43 11.09
N ILE A 117 6.76 5.99 10.99
CA ILE A 117 5.93 5.95 9.79
C ILE A 117 5.56 7.38 9.43
N THR A 118 5.72 7.77 8.17
CA THR A 118 5.23 9.06 7.66
C THR A 118 4.32 8.82 6.46
N PRO A 119 2.99 8.80 6.66
CA PRO A 119 2.06 8.68 5.56
C PRO A 119 2.17 9.90 4.64
N LEU A 120 2.39 9.69 3.35
CA LEU A 120 2.55 10.77 2.39
C LEU A 120 1.21 11.14 1.72
N PHE A 121 0.48 10.16 1.23
CA PHE A 121 -0.83 10.34 0.61
C PHE A 121 -1.61 9.02 0.61
N HIS A 122 -2.93 9.13 0.55
CA HIS A 122 -3.82 8.02 0.26
C HIS A 122 -4.33 8.19 -1.17
N TYR A 123 -4.33 7.12 -1.95
CA TYR A 123 -4.79 7.16 -3.34
C TYR A 123 -5.65 5.94 -3.65
N GLN A 124 -6.67 6.14 -4.49
CA GLN A 124 -7.62 5.12 -4.89
C GLN A 124 -7.38 4.80 -6.37
N TYR A 125 -7.12 3.53 -6.68
CA TYR A 125 -7.09 3.07 -8.06
C TYR A 125 -8.51 3.02 -8.63
N GLN A 126 -8.80 3.90 -9.60
CA GLN A 126 -9.97 3.77 -10.45
C GLN A 126 -9.53 3.14 -11.77
N ILE A 127 -10.04 1.94 -12.07
CA ILE A 127 -9.78 1.31 -13.36
C ILE A 127 -10.98 1.52 -14.27
N SER A 128 -10.73 2.12 -15.44
CA SER A 128 -11.72 2.23 -16.50
C SER A 128 -11.69 0.94 -17.34
N ALA A 129 -12.75 0.15 -17.30
CA ALA A 129 -12.90 -0.98 -18.22
C ALA A 129 -13.07 -0.47 -19.67
N PRO A 130 -12.57 -1.18 -20.69
CA PRO A 130 -12.87 -0.84 -22.08
C PRO A 130 -14.38 -0.73 -22.30
N PRO A 131 -14.88 0.22 -23.11
CA PRO A 131 -16.32 0.49 -23.24
C PRO A 131 -17.18 -0.71 -23.64
N ARG A 132 -16.55 -1.77 -24.15
CA ARG A 132 -17.20 -3.01 -24.61
C ARG A 132 -17.23 -4.11 -23.55
N ILE A 133 -16.70 -3.90 -22.34
CA ILE A 133 -16.75 -4.89 -21.27
C ILE A 133 -17.57 -4.32 -20.13
N HIS A 134 -18.75 -4.91 -19.92
CA HIS A 134 -19.65 -4.54 -18.83
C HIS A 134 -19.53 -5.56 -17.69
N GLY A 135 -19.92 -5.17 -16.48
CA GLY A 135 -19.97 -6.06 -15.32
C GLY A 135 -18.61 -6.41 -14.70
N VAL A 136 -17.53 -5.73 -15.09
CA VAL A 136 -16.22 -5.86 -14.41
C VAL A 136 -16.23 -4.97 -13.17
N THR A 137 -15.99 -5.56 -12.01
CA THR A 137 -15.79 -4.86 -10.75
C THR A 137 -14.35 -5.01 -10.29
N LEU A 138 -13.81 -3.97 -9.66
CA LEU A 138 -12.52 -4.07 -8.97
C LEU A 138 -12.80 -4.53 -7.54
N THR A 139 -12.21 -5.65 -7.14
CA THR A 139 -12.22 -6.08 -5.74
C THR A 139 -11.33 -5.13 -4.92
N ALA A 140 -11.57 -5.01 -3.61
CA ALA A 140 -10.72 -4.15 -2.77
C ALA A 140 -9.28 -4.64 -2.63
N TYR A 141 -8.95 -5.83 -3.14
CA TYR A 141 -7.59 -6.35 -3.25
C TYR A 141 -6.89 -5.95 -4.56
N GLY A 142 -7.51 -5.07 -5.36
CA GLY A 142 -6.95 -4.59 -6.63
C GLY A 142 -7.02 -5.61 -7.77
N TRP A 143 -7.78 -6.70 -7.60
CA TRP A 143 -8.03 -7.69 -8.65
C TRP A 143 -9.35 -7.40 -9.36
N PHE A 144 -9.37 -7.63 -10.67
CA PHE A 144 -10.60 -7.64 -11.44
C PHE A 144 -11.40 -8.91 -11.11
N ASP A 145 -12.66 -8.70 -10.74
CA ASP A 145 -13.64 -9.78 -10.74
C ASP A 145 -14.32 -9.82 -12.12
N PHE A 146 -14.11 -10.94 -12.83
CA PHE A 146 -14.70 -11.20 -14.13
C PHE A 146 -15.92 -12.12 -14.07
N CYS A 147 -16.36 -12.54 -12.87
CA CYS A 147 -17.48 -13.49 -12.74
C CYS A 147 -18.80 -12.95 -13.32
N GLN A 148 -18.93 -11.63 -13.38
CA GLN A 148 -20.10 -10.91 -13.92
C GLN A 148 -19.79 -10.23 -15.27
N ALA A 149 -18.60 -10.44 -15.84
CA ALA A 149 -18.18 -9.74 -17.04
C ALA A 149 -18.92 -10.26 -18.29
N TRP A 150 -19.44 -9.34 -19.10
CA TRP A 150 -20.11 -9.67 -20.37
C TRP A 150 -19.79 -8.66 -21.46
N LEU A 151 -19.88 -9.13 -22.71
CA LEU A 151 -19.68 -8.32 -23.92
C LEU A 151 -21.05 -7.98 -24.53
N PRO A 152 -21.31 -6.71 -24.90
CA PRO A 152 -22.50 -6.38 -25.65
C PRO A 152 -22.41 -7.00 -27.05
N PRO A 153 -23.56 -7.36 -27.65
CA PRO A 153 -23.60 -7.94 -28.99
C PRO A 153 -22.92 -7.00 -30.00
N PRO A 154 -22.32 -7.53 -31.09
CA PRO A 154 -21.70 -6.72 -32.12
C PRO A 154 -22.74 -5.74 -32.69
N VAL A 155 -22.39 -4.46 -32.79
CA VAL A 155 -23.18 -3.52 -33.59
C VAL A 155 -23.02 -3.92 -35.05
N GLU A 156 -24.09 -4.47 -35.62
CA GLU A 156 -24.17 -4.88 -37.00
C GLU A 156 -23.99 -3.66 -37.91
N ASN A 157 -23.05 -3.74 -38.85
CA ASN A 157 -22.78 -2.68 -39.81
C ASN A 157 -24.08 -2.26 -40.50
N GLN A 158 -24.34 -0.94 -40.54
CA GLN A 158 -25.42 -0.36 -41.32
C GLN A 158 -25.35 -0.88 -42.77
N PRO A 159 -26.47 -1.31 -43.38
CA PRO A 159 -26.46 -1.82 -44.75
C PRO A 159 -26.03 -0.71 -45.72
N GLN A 160 -25.01 -0.99 -46.53
CA GLN A 160 -24.66 -0.16 -47.70
C GLN A 160 -25.83 -0.15 -48.69
N PRO A 161 -26.17 1.00 -49.29
CA PRO A 161 -27.24 1.08 -50.28
C PRO A 161 -26.82 0.35 -51.57
N PRO A 162 -27.76 -0.30 -52.27
CA PRO A 162 -27.46 -1.12 -53.45
C PRO A 162 -26.97 -0.26 -54.63
N GLN A 163 -26.02 -0.82 -55.39
CA GLN A 163 -25.51 -0.27 -56.65
C GLN A 163 -26.54 -0.36 -57.78
#